data_AF-A0A2V7XDS7-F1
#
_entry.id   AF-A0A2V7XDS7-F1
#
_cell.length_a   1.000
_cell.length_b   1.000
_cell.length_c   1.000
_cell.angle_alpha   90.00
_cell.angle_beta   90.00
_cell.angle_gamma   90.00
#
_symmetry.space_group_name_H-M   'P 1'
#
loop_
_entity.id
_entity.type
_entity.pdbx_description
1 polymer ?
#
loop_
_entity_poly.entity_id
_entity_poly.type
_entity_poly.pdbx_seq_one_letter_code
_entity_poly.pdbx_strand_id
1 'polypeptide(L)'
;LDKAEPENLAGTKELDVQWLNAESVHAERNLTMHLKVTEGGSAASGARLTFRFARPNAAPFYTQAVTDSRGDAEIKIEVVEAGLPDASLLVQANFEGRTTTRKFVLRKAEQSQV
;
A
#
# COMPACT_ATOMS: atom_id res chain seq x y z
N LEU A 1 20.05 35.08 -28.29
CA LEU A 1 18.85 34.63 -27.58
C LEU A 1 19.08 33.16 -27.27
N ASP A 2 19.49 32.86 -26.04
CA ASP A 2 19.76 31.49 -25.61
C ASP A 2 18.45 30.70 -25.66
N LYS A 3 18.47 29.60 -26.40
CA LYS A 3 17.34 28.68 -26.51
C LYS A 3 17.51 27.70 -25.35
N ALA A 4 16.76 27.90 -24.27
CA ALA A 4 16.68 26.92 -23.19
C ALA A 4 16.13 25.61 -23.79
N GLU A 5 16.98 24.58 -23.88
CA GLU A 5 16.55 23.24 -24.23
C GLU A 5 15.66 22.72 -23.09
N PRO A 6 14.51 22.09 -23.40
CA PRO A 6 13.65 21.53 -22.38
C PRO A 6 14.44 20.44 -21.65
N GLU A 7 14.66 20.66 -20.36
CA GLU A 7 15.30 19.72 -19.46
C GLU A 7 14.53 18.41 -19.55
N ASN A 8 15.15 17.39 -20.12
CA ASN A 8 14.51 16.10 -20.32
C ASN A 8 14.32 15.45 -18.94
N LEU A 9 13.13 15.60 -18.34
CA LEU A 9 12.71 14.92 -17.11
C LEU A 9 12.60 13.39 -17.25
N ALA A 10 13.04 12.82 -18.38
CA ALA A 10 13.10 11.38 -18.61
C ALA A 10 14.20 10.74 -17.75
N GLY A 11 13.86 10.35 -16.52
CA GLY A 11 14.77 9.54 -15.72
C GLY A 11 14.34 9.26 -14.29
N THR A 12 13.40 10.04 -13.73
CA THR A 12 12.96 9.78 -12.35
C THR A 12 12.06 8.54 -12.35
N LYS A 13 12.62 7.38 -12.02
CA LYS A 13 11.81 6.17 -11.82
C LYS A 13 10.88 6.42 -10.64
N GLU A 14 9.59 6.45 -10.91
CA GLU A 14 8.54 6.69 -9.92
C GLU A 14 8.34 5.44 -9.06
N LEU A 15 8.28 5.64 -7.74
CA LEU A 15 7.92 4.59 -6.78
C LEU A 15 6.39 4.49 -6.71
N ASP A 16 5.86 3.31 -6.99
CA ASP A 16 4.43 3.01 -6.96
C ASP A 16 4.12 1.87 -6.00
N VAL A 17 2.92 1.91 -5.42
CA VAL A 17 2.39 0.89 -4.52
C VAL A 17 1.01 0.48 -5.01
N GLN A 18 0.86 -0.81 -5.30
CA GLN A 18 -0.38 -1.40 -5.80
C GLN A 18 -0.92 -2.42 -4.81
N TRP A 19 -2.24 -2.48 -4.70
CA TRP A 19 -2.93 -3.46 -3.88
C TRP A 19 -3.48 -4.59 -4.75
N LEU A 20 -2.96 -5.80 -4.54
CA LEU A 20 -3.18 -6.95 -5.43
C LEU A 20 -4.45 -7.75 -5.11
N ASN A 21 -4.92 -7.74 -3.86
CA ASN A 21 -6.08 -8.51 -3.43
C ASN A 21 -7.24 -7.61 -2.95
N ALA A 22 -7.38 -6.39 -3.49
CA ALA A 22 -8.35 -5.41 -3.03
C ALA A 22 -9.82 -5.88 -3.05
N GLU A 23 -10.14 -6.88 -3.88
CA GLU A 23 -11.48 -7.48 -4.00
C GLU A 23 -11.74 -8.57 -2.95
N SER A 24 -10.70 -9.14 -2.34
CA SER A 24 -10.80 -10.21 -1.34
C SER A 24 -9.76 -10.02 -0.24
N VAL A 25 -10.14 -9.19 0.72
CA VAL A 25 -9.23 -8.65 1.75
C VAL A 25 -9.56 -9.18 3.14
N HIS A 26 -10.77 -9.70 3.32
CA HIS A 26 -11.30 -10.10 4.62
C HIS A 26 -11.69 -11.57 4.60
N ALA A 27 -11.01 -12.35 5.44
CA ALA A 27 -11.35 -13.72 5.74
C ALA A 27 -11.06 -13.98 7.22
N GLU A 28 -11.94 -14.71 7.90
CA GLU A 28 -11.66 -15.25 9.25
C GLU A 28 -11.17 -14.18 10.26
N ARG A 29 -11.81 -13.00 10.28
CA ARG A 29 -11.47 -11.83 11.16
C ARG A 29 -10.10 -11.20 10.91
N ASN A 30 -9.48 -11.50 9.77
CA ASN A 30 -8.21 -10.92 9.37
C ASN A 30 -8.40 -10.07 8.13
N LEU A 31 -7.74 -8.92 8.15
CA LEU A 31 -7.45 -8.13 6.96
C LEU A 31 -6.08 -8.58 6.44
N THR A 32 -6.07 -9.27 5.31
CA THR A 32 -4.83 -9.63 4.61
C THR A 32 -4.66 -8.69 3.43
N MET A 33 -3.48 -8.10 3.28
CA MET A 33 -3.16 -7.25 2.14
C MET A 33 -1.88 -7.71 1.46
N HIS A 34 -1.98 -7.92 0.15
CA HIS A 34 -0.87 -8.19 -0.73
C HIS A 34 -0.56 -6.92 -1.52
N LEU A 35 0.65 -6.41 -1.35
CA LEU A 35 1.11 -5.19 -1.99
C LEU A 35 2.25 -5.49 -2.97
N LYS A 36 2.24 -4.78 -4.09
CA LYS A 36 3.38 -4.69 -5.01
C LYS A 36 4.01 -3.32 -4.89
N VAL A 37 5.32 -3.27 -4.72
CA VAL A 37 6.09 -2.03 -4.84
C VAL A 37 6.94 -2.10 -6.08
N THR A 38 6.80 -1.09 -6.95
CA THR A 38 7.63 -0.98 -8.15
C THR A 38 8.29 0.38 -8.22
N GLU A 39 9.45 0.41 -8.88
CA GLU A 39 10.15 1.63 -9.21
C GLU A 39 10.37 1.68 -10.72
N GLY A 40 9.71 2.61 -11.41
CA GLY A 40 9.76 2.69 -12.88
C GLY A 40 9.35 1.37 -13.55
N GLY A 41 8.37 0.67 -12.97
CA GLY A 41 7.87 -0.62 -13.43
C GLY A 41 8.71 -1.85 -13.04
N SER A 42 9.87 -1.66 -12.40
CA SER A 42 10.70 -2.77 -11.89
C SER A 42 10.36 -3.10 -10.44
N ALA A 43 10.48 -4.36 -10.04
CA ALA A 43 10.29 -4.79 -8.66
C ALA A 43 11.23 -4.04 -7.69
N ALA A 44 10.67 -3.35 -6.69
CA ALA A 44 11.45 -2.68 -5.67
C ALA A 44 11.70 -3.65 -4.50
N SER A 45 12.71 -4.51 -4.63
CA SER A 45 13.09 -5.49 -3.60
C SER A 45 13.71 -4.82 -2.39
N GLY A 46 13.24 -5.14 -1.17
CA GLY A 46 13.75 -4.53 0.06
C GLY A 46 13.16 -3.15 0.38
N ALA A 47 12.13 -2.71 -0.35
CA ALA A 47 11.37 -1.52 -0.04
C ALA A 47 10.70 -1.66 1.33
N ARG A 48 10.82 -0.62 2.17
CA ARG A 48 10.20 -0.58 3.49
C ARG A 48 8.80 0.01 3.38
N LEU A 49 7.81 -0.75 3.83
CA LEU A 49 6.44 -0.30 3.93
C LEU A 49 6.12 0.01 5.40
N THR A 50 5.57 1.20 5.63
CA THR A 50 4.98 1.57 6.93
C THR A 50 3.49 1.75 6.75
N PHE A 51 2.73 1.07 7.61
CA PHE A 51 1.29 1.01 7.57
C PHE A 51 0.73 1.77 8.76
N ARG A 52 -0.27 2.62 8.51
CA ARG A 52 -1.07 3.26 9.55
C ARG A 52 -2.53 2.91 9.31
N PHE A 53 -3.05 2.02 10.14
CA PHE A 53 -4.44 1.62 10.14
C PHE A 53 -5.23 2.46 11.12
N ALA A 54 -6.21 3.23 10.64
CA ALA A 54 -7.03 4.13 11.45
C ALA A 54 -8.50 3.74 11.40
N ARG A 55 -9.16 3.78 12.57
CA ARG A 55 -10.60 3.56 12.77
C ARG A 55 -11.18 4.73 13.58
N PRO A 56 -12.47 5.07 13.43
CA PRO A 56 -13.05 6.24 14.12
C PRO A 56 -12.96 6.18 15.65
N ASN A 57 -13.11 5.00 16.25
CA ASN A 57 -13.22 4.82 17.71
C ASN A 57 -12.03 4.06 18.32
N ALA A 58 -10.87 4.06 17.68
CA ALA A 58 -9.68 3.42 18.19
C ALA A 58 -8.41 4.18 17.82
N ALA A 59 -7.39 4.09 18.68
CA ALA A 59 -6.07 4.61 18.35
C ALA A 59 -5.55 3.98 17.05
N PRO A 60 -4.85 4.74 16.18
CA PRO A 60 -4.25 4.18 14.98
C PRO A 60 -3.24 3.10 15.33
N PHE A 61 -3.30 2.00 14.58
CA PHE A 61 -2.35 0.91 14.67
C PHE A 61 -1.27 1.08 13.60
N TYR A 62 -0.02 0.79 13.96
CA TYR A 62 1.12 0.90 13.06
C TYR A 62 1.84 -0.44 12.95
N THR A 63 2.18 -0.82 11.72
CA THR A 63 3.01 -2.00 11.45
C THR A 63 3.91 -1.73 10.24
N GLN A 64 4.84 -2.63 9.98
CA GLN A 64 5.80 -2.52 8.88
C GLN A 64 5.98 -3.85 8.17
N ALA A 65 6.34 -3.79 6.89
CA ALA A 65 6.76 -4.92 6.10
C ALA A 65 7.94 -4.51 5.21
N VAL A 66 8.65 -5.50 4.69
CA VAL A 66 9.70 -5.32 3.69
C VAL A 66 9.35 -6.19 2.49
N THR A 67 9.49 -5.64 1.29
CA THR A 67 9.22 -6.40 0.07
C THR A 67 10.27 -7.46 -0.20
N ASP A 68 9.84 -8.58 -0.76
CA ASP A 68 10.70 -9.66 -1.22
C ASP A 68 11.42 -9.34 -2.54
N SER A 69 12.11 -10.32 -3.12
CA SER A 69 12.84 -10.17 -4.39
C SER A 69 11.95 -9.84 -5.59
N ARG A 70 10.64 -10.09 -5.49
CA ARG A 70 9.65 -9.75 -6.50
C ARG A 70 9.05 -8.37 -6.25
N GLY A 71 9.39 -7.69 -5.16
CA GLY A 71 8.74 -6.43 -4.78
C GLY A 71 7.38 -6.67 -4.11
N ASP A 72 7.08 -7.90 -3.70
CA ASP A 72 5.82 -8.27 -3.06
C ASP A 72 5.95 -8.17 -1.54
N ALA A 73 4.89 -7.73 -0.86
CA ALA A 73 4.81 -7.74 0.60
C ALA A 73 3.40 -8.16 1.05
N GLU A 74 3.34 -8.91 2.14
CA GLU A 74 2.10 -9.30 2.81
C GLU A 74 2.05 -8.66 4.20
N ILE A 75 0.88 -8.17 4.57
CA ILE A 75 0.54 -7.91 5.98
C ILE A 75 -0.78 -8.59 6.33
N LYS A 76 -0.85 -9.03 7.58
CA LYS A 76 -2.05 -9.57 8.20
C LYS A 76 -2.36 -8.77 9.46
N ILE A 77 -3.55 -8.17 9.51
CA ILE A 77 -4.02 -7.40 10.66
C ILE A 77 -5.29 -8.07 11.19
N GLU A 78 -5.30 -8.43 12.46
CA GLU A 78 -6.53 -8.89 13.11
C GLU A 78 -7.48 -7.69 13.31
N VAL A 79 -8.70 -7.82 12.79
CA VAL A 79 -9.68 -6.73 12.80
C VAL A 79 -11.07 -7.23 13.20
N VAL A 80 -11.79 -6.39 13.94
CA VAL A 80 -13.22 -6.60 14.17
C VAL A 80 -14.00 -5.98 13.01
N GLU A 81 -14.77 -6.80 12.30
CA GLU A 81 -15.45 -6.44 11.05
C GLU A 81 -16.34 -5.18 11.16
N ALA A 82 -16.97 -4.97 12.32
CA ALA A 82 -17.86 -3.84 12.57
C ALA A 82 -17.19 -2.45 12.40
N GLY A 83 -15.86 -2.36 12.51
CA GLY A 83 -15.13 -1.11 12.39
C GLY A 83 -14.50 -0.85 11.01
N LEU A 84 -14.68 -1.75 10.04
CA LEU A 84 -14.03 -1.67 8.72
C LEU A 84 -14.62 -0.65 7.74
N PRO A 85 -15.95 -0.42 7.66
CA PRO A 85 -16.52 0.49 6.68
C PRO A 85 -15.97 1.92 6.76
N ASP A 86 -15.60 2.36 7.97
CA ASP A 86 -15.04 3.68 8.23
C ASP A 86 -13.52 3.65 8.44
N ALA A 87 -12.88 2.50 8.21
CA ALA A 87 -11.46 2.35 8.39
C ALA A 87 -10.67 2.84 7.16
N SER A 88 -9.48 3.36 7.42
CA SER A 88 -8.53 3.69 6.37
C SER A 88 -7.15 3.13 6.68
N LEU A 89 -6.46 2.73 5.62
CA LEU A 89 -5.09 2.31 5.68
C LEU A 89 -4.23 3.26 4.86
N LEU A 90 -3.30 3.93 5.53
CA LEU A 90 -2.22 4.66 4.86
C LEU A 90 -1.01 3.74 4.76
N VAL A 91 -0.47 3.62 3.56
CA VAL A 91 0.75 2.86 3.26
C VAL A 91 1.77 3.82 2.71
N GLN A 92 2.89 3.98 3.42
CA GLN A 92 4.05 4.71 2.95
C GLN A 92 5.13 3.70 2.56
N ALA A 93 5.55 3.73 1.30
CA ALA A 93 6.71 2.97 0.83
C ALA A 93 7.93 3.87 0.79
N ASN A 94 9.07 3.34 1.23
CA ASN A 94 10.37 3.97 1.10
C ASN A 94 11.35 3.00 0.43
N PHE A 95 12.04 3.47 -0.60
CA PHE A 95 13.02 2.68 -1.35
C PHE A 95 14.07 3.62 -1.95
N GLU A 96 15.35 3.37 -1.71
CA GLU A 96 16.47 4.18 -2.23
C GLU A 96 16.30 5.71 -2.04
N GLY A 97 15.80 6.12 -0.87
CA GLY A 97 15.56 7.54 -0.56
C GLY A 97 14.30 8.14 -1.19
N ARG A 98 13.61 7.42 -2.07
CA ARG A 98 12.30 7.79 -2.61
C ARG A 98 11.19 7.35 -1.68
N THR A 99 10.11 8.12 -1.65
CA THR A 99 8.93 7.83 -0.84
C THR A 99 7.67 8.04 -1.64
N THR A 100 6.71 7.13 -1.50
CA THR A 100 5.34 7.30 -2.01
C THR A 100 4.35 6.93 -0.92
N THR A 101 3.18 7.56 -0.91
CA THR A 101 2.11 7.27 0.04
C THR A 101 0.83 6.98 -0.71
N ARG A 102 0.16 5.89 -0.36
CA ARG A 102 -1.17 5.53 -0.85
C ARG A 102 -2.14 5.40 0.33
N LYS A 103 -3.35 5.93 0.15
CA LYS A 103 -4.46 5.73 1.08
C LYS A 103 -5.43 4.73 0.48
N PHE A 104 -5.69 3.65 1.20
CA PHE A 104 -6.72 2.68 0.87
C PHE A 104 -7.90 2.86 1.84
N VAL A 105 -9.12 2.81 1.29
CA VAL A 105 -10.35 2.79 2.07
C VAL A 105 -10.86 1.36 2.04
N LEU A 106 -11.12 0.79 3.22
CA LEU A 106 -11.68 -0.54 3.31
C LEU A 106 -13.19 -0.45 3.11
N ARG A 107 -13.73 -1.29 2.22
CA ARG A 107 -15.17 -1.49 2.09
C ARG A 107 -15.52 -2.84 2.66
N LYS A 108 -16.74 -2.97 3.20
CA LYS A 108 -17.27 -4.28 3.58
C LYS A 108 -17.28 -5.15 2.33
N ALA A 109 -16.68 -6.34 2.39
CA ALA A 109 -16.87 -7.32 1.33
C ALA A 109 -18.36 -7.66 1.30
N GLU A 110 -19.01 -7.49 0.15
CA GLU A 110 -20.34 -8.06 -0.04
C GLU A 110 -20.18 -9.56 0.15
N GLN A 111 -20.76 -10.10 1.23
CA GLN A 111 -20.88 -11.53 1.38
C GLN A 111 -21.75 -12.00 0.23
N SER A 112 -21.15 -12.59 -0.81
CA SER A 112 -21.89 -13.39 -1.77
C SER A 112 -22.47 -14.57 -0.99
N GLN A 113 -23.67 -14.40 -0.45
CA GLN A 113 -24.46 -15.50 0.07
C GLN A 113 -24.70 -16.45 -1.11
N VAL A 114 -24.20 -17.67 -0.96
CA VAL A 114 -24.61 -18.82 -1.76
C VAL A 114 -25.94 -19.34 -1.20
#